data_AF-A0A2Z3HUN2-F1
#
_entry.id   AF-A0A2Z3HUN2-F1
#
_cell.length_a   1.000
_cell.length_b   1.000
_cell.length_c   1.000
_cell.angle_alpha   90.00
_cell.angle_beta   90.00
_cell.angle_gamma   90.00
#
_symmetry.space_group_name_H-M   'P 1'
#
loop_
_entity.id
_entity.type
_entity.pdbx_description
1 polymer ?
#
loop_
_entity_poly.entity_id
_entity_poly.type
_entity_poly.pdbx_seq_one_letter_code
_entity_poly.pdbx_strand_id
1 'polypeptide(L)'
;MKLLALSALLATSLTPVAFAADQANVLHFQGRVTSQTCNVSLNGNPGTTVVVMPTIAEAALATTGTTAGDTPFTLEFTNCSGKVNAKILFAGQYFNFAGRLLNTGTAKNLSIQVTDSLSNSIINFNNPNNTMSSQVDISSGTATIPFVAKYYAESPVTAGTVLASTNYEVVYE
;
A
#
# COMPACT_ATOMS: atom_id res chain seq x y z
N MET A 1 -22.58 68.04 63.86
CA MET A 1 -23.71 67.28 64.43
C MET A 1 -24.56 66.73 63.29
N LYS A 2 -24.90 65.43 63.36
CA LYS A 2 -25.86 64.64 62.52
C LYS A 2 -25.46 64.45 61.03
N LEU A 3 -24.92 63.30 60.57
CA LEU A 3 -25.34 61.88 60.51
C LEU A 3 -26.53 61.57 59.57
N LEU A 4 -26.37 60.44 58.86
CA LEU A 4 -27.31 59.59 58.08
C LEU A 4 -27.32 59.86 56.57
N ALA A 5 -27.36 58.90 55.65
CA ALA A 5 -27.24 57.43 55.64
C ALA A 5 -27.10 57.02 54.15
N LEU A 6 -26.17 56.12 53.79
CA LEU A 6 -26.43 54.73 53.38
C LEU A 6 -27.20 54.54 52.05
N SER A 7 -26.52 54.03 51.03
CA SER A 7 -26.95 52.84 50.23
C SER A 7 -25.96 52.57 49.10
N ALA A 8 -25.17 51.51 49.25
CA ALA A 8 -24.30 50.95 48.21
C ALA A 8 -25.08 49.89 47.42
N LEU A 9 -25.16 50.06 46.09
CA LEU A 9 -25.72 49.06 45.17
C LEU A 9 -24.54 48.41 44.41
N LEU A 10 -24.24 47.15 44.74
CA LEU A 10 -23.30 46.28 44.01
C LEU A 10 -23.99 45.75 42.75
N ALA A 11 -23.48 46.08 41.57
CA ALA A 11 -23.79 45.40 40.32
C ALA A 11 -22.55 44.61 39.87
N THR A 12 -22.58 43.30 40.09
CA THR A 12 -21.55 42.34 39.68
C THR A 12 -21.65 42.08 38.18
N SER A 13 -20.55 42.35 37.46
CA SER A 13 -20.38 42.03 36.05
C SER A 13 -20.25 40.51 35.85
N LEU A 14 -21.21 39.90 35.14
CA LEU A 14 -21.05 38.54 34.60
C LEU A 14 -20.17 38.63 33.34
N THR A 15 -18.93 38.17 33.44
CA THR A 15 -18.11 37.86 32.26
C THR A 15 -18.44 36.45 31.77
N PRO A 16 -18.65 36.22 30.46
CA PRO A 16 -18.78 34.86 29.94
C PRO A 16 -17.43 34.16 30.00
N VAL A 17 -17.37 33.06 30.75
CA VAL A 17 -16.27 32.09 30.69
C VAL A 17 -16.43 31.32 29.38
N ALA A 18 -15.64 31.66 28.38
CA ALA A 18 -15.51 30.84 27.19
C ALA A 18 -14.72 29.57 27.58
N PHE A 19 -15.40 28.43 27.65
CA PHE A 19 -14.74 27.14 27.72
C PHE A 19 -14.06 26.88 26.38
N ALA A 20 -12.74 27.03 26.32
CA ALA A 20 -11.97 26.45 25.25
C ALA A 20 -12.07 24.92 25.41
N ALA A 21 -12.80 24.26 24.52
CA ALA A 21 -12.70 22.81 24.37
C ALA A 21 -11.24 22.52 24.00
N ASP A 22 -10.53 21.84 24.89
CA ASP A 22 -9.19 21.30 24.67
C ASP A 22 -9.28 20.32 23.50
N GLN A 23 -9.08 20.82 22.27
CA GLN A 23 -8.79 19.96 21.12
C GLN A 23 -7.49 19.29 21.48
N ALA A 24 -7.58 18.04 21.95
CA ALA A 24 -6.44 17.21 22.25
C ALA A 24 -5.59 17.10 20.97
N ASN A 25 -4.61 18.00 20.83
CA ASN A 25 -3.53 17.94 19.86
C ASN A 25 -2.56 16.81 20.29
N VAL A 26 -3.10 15.63 20.56
CA VAL A 26 -2.41 14.49 21.15
C VAL A 26 -2.21 13.47 20.05
N LEU A 27 -0.95 13.29 19.68
CA LEU A 27 -0.53 12.20 18.81
C LEU A 27 -0.37 10.94 19.65
N HIS A 28 -1.23 9.95 19.42
CA HIS A 28 -1.13 8.65 20.05
C HIS A 28 -0.30 7.71 19.17
N PHE A 29 0.91 7.40 19.62
CA PHE A 29 1.78 6.44 18.94
C PHE A 29 1.58 5.06 19.57
N GLN A 30 1.10 4.11 18.76
CA GLN A 30 0.96 2.71 19.13
C GLN A 30 1.76 1.87 18.14
N GLY A 31 2.57 0.95 18.64
CA GLY A 31 3.39 0.08 17.83
C GLY A 31 3.57 -1.28 18.50
N ARG A 32 3.82 -2.31 17.69
CA ARG A 32 4.10 -3.67 18.16
C ARG A 32 5.45 -4.10 17.63
N VAL A 33 6.34 -4.49 18.53
CA VAL A 33 7.65 -5.08 18.21
C VAL A 33 7.49 -6.59 18.20
N THR A 34 7.90 -7.24 17.11
CA THR A 34 7.70 -8.68 16.90
C THR A 34 9.03 -9.38 16.66
N SER A 35 9.21 -10.58 17.20
CA SER A 35 10.39 -11.42 16.94
C SER A 35 10.24 -12.29 15.69
N GLN A 36 9.13 -12.13 14.96
CA GLN A 36 8.79 -12.95 13.80
C GLN A 36 9.66 -12.54 12.61
N THR A 37 10.29 -13.54 12.02
CA THR A 37 11.11 -13.37 10.83
C THR A 37 10.80 -14.51 9.87
N CYS A 38 10.69 -14.19 8.59
CA CYS A 38 10.68 -15.14 7.49
C CYS A 38 11.75 -14.73 6.48
N ASN A 39 12.35 -15.72 5.83
CA ASN A 39 13.06 -15.49 4.57
C ASN A 39 12.03 -15.40 3.46
N VAL A 40 12.12 -14.36 2.62
CA VAL A 40 11.27 -14.20 1.45
C VAL A 40 12.09 -14.39 0.17
N SER A 41 11.57 -15.21 -0.73
CA SER A 41 12.15 -15.45 -2.05
C SER A 41 11.14 -15.20 -3.16
N LEU A 42 11.62 -14.71 -4.30
CA LEU A 42 10.84 -14.58 -5.52
C LEU A 42 10.97 -15.89 -6.33
N ASN A 43 9.85 -16.53 -6.65
CA ASN A 43 9.81 -17.80 -7.40
C ASN A 43 10.76 -18.86 -6.81
N GLY A 44 10.77 -19.00 -5.48
CA GLY A 44 11.65 -19.92 -4.75
C GLY A 44 13.15 -19.60 -4.80
N ASN A 45 13.58 -18.47 -5.37
CA ASN A 45 14.99 -18.10 -5.51
C ASN A 45 15.35 -16.93 -4.58
N PRO A 46 16.08 -17.19 -3.47
CA PRO A 46 16.54 -16.15 -2.56
C PRO A 46 17.45 -15.14 -3.29
N GLY A 47 17.27 -13.85 -3.02
CA GLY A 47 18.08 -12.78 -3.62
C GLY A 47 17.71 -12.41 -5.07
N THR A 48 16.81 -13.16 -5.72
CA THR A 48 16.25 -12.74 -7.01
C THR A 48 15.18 -11.68 -6.78
N THR A 49 15.24 -10.59 -7.54
CA THR A 49 14.34 -9.43 -7.41
C THR A 49 13.62 -9.07 -8.71
N VAL A 50 13.84 -9.84 -9.77
CA VAL A 50 13.37 -9.53 -11.12
C VAL A 50 12.32 -10.53 -11.57
N VAL A 51 11.13 -10.04 -11.89
CA VAL A 51 10.10 -10.78 -12.62
C VAL A 51 10.30 -10.53 -14.11
N VAL A 52 10.71 -11.55 -14.86
CA VAL A 52 10.93 -11.44 -16.32
C VAL A 52 9.61 -11.64 -17.05
N MET A 53 9.08 -10.56 -17.61
CA MET A 53 7.86 -10.57 -18.41
C MET A 53 8.16 -10.96 -19.87
N PRO A 54 7.24 -11.63 -20.59
CA PRO A 54 7.47 -12.09 -21.95
C PRO A 54 7.48 -10.93 -22.96
N THR A 55 8.22 -11.10 -24.05
CA THR A 55 8.07 -10.20 -25.20
C THR A 55 6.70 -10.40 -25.86
N ILE A 56 5.97 -9.32 -26.08
CA ILE A 56 4.67 -9.31 -26.75
C ILE A 56 4.72 -8.40 -27.98
N ALA A 57 3.83 -8.65 -28.95
CA ALA A 57 3.63 -7.73 -30.07
C ALA A 57 2.79 -6.52 -29.64
N GLU A 58 3.10 -5.32 -30.15
CA GLU A 58 2.29 -4.11 -29.91
C GLU A 58 0.80 -4.32 -30.26
N ALA A 59 0.53 -5.13 -31.29
CA ALA A 59 -0.83 -5.45 -31.72
C ALA A 59 -1.68 -6.12 -30.62
N ALA A 60 -1.06 -6.79 -29.65
CA ALA A 60 -1.75 -7.36 -28.49
C ALA A 60 -2.26 -6.29 -27.51
N LEU A 61 -1.78 -5.05 -27.64
CA LEU A 61 -2.09 -3.90 -26.80
C LEU A 61 -2.53 -2.68 -27.64
N ALA A 62 -3.20 -2.92 -28.76
CA ALA A 62 -3.61 -1.88 -29.70
C ALA A 62 -4.74 -0.98 -29.17
N THR A 63 -5.49 -1.42 -28.15
CA THR A 63 -6.66 -0.73 -27.61
C THR A 63 -6.47 -0.43 -26.13
N THR A 64 -6.81 0.79 -25.69
CA THR A 64 -6.82 1.14 -24.26
C THR A 64 -7.59 0.11 -23.45
N GLY A 65 -7.04 -0.28 -22.30
CA GLY A 65 -7.64 -1.24 -21.38
C GLY A 65 -7.37 -2.70 -21.71
N THR A 66 -6.77 -3.01 -22.86
CA THR A 66 -6.31 -4.37 -23.16
C THR A 66 -5.12 -4.75 -22.29
N THR A 67 -5.01 -6.04 -21.99
CA THR A 67 -3.90 -6.61 -21.23
C THR A 67 -3.28 -7.77 -21.97
N ALA A 68 -1.99 -7.99 -21.75
CA ALA A 68 -1.23 -9.07 -22.37
C ALA A 68 -0.01 -9.43 -21.50
N GLY A 69 0.63 -10.55 -21.84
CA GLY A 69 1.88 -10.97 -21.19
C GLY A 69 1.70 -11.39 -19.73
N ASP A 70 0.60 -12.09 -19.43
CA ASP A 70 0.34 -12.68 -18.11
C ASP A 70 1.59 -13.43 -17.62
N THR A 71 2.20 -12.90 -16.56
CA THR A 71 3.45 -13.40 -15.98
C THR A 71 3.20 -13.77 -14.52
N PRO A 72 2.93 -15.05 -14.23
CA PRO A 72 2.82 -15.53 -12.85
C PRO A 72 4.15 -15.39 -12.12
N PHE A 73 4.09 -14.99 -10.85
CA PHE A 73 5.22 -15.03 -9.92
C PHE A 73 4.74 -15.29 -8.50
N THR A 74 5.61 -15.78 -7.63
CA THR A 74 5.31 -16.08 -6.24
C THR A 74 6.25 -15.33 -5.30
N LEU A 75 5.71 -14.87 -4.17
CA LEU A 75 6.52 -14.55 -3.00
C LEU A 75 6.36 -15.69 -1.99
N GLU A 76 7.47 -16.35 -1.70
CA GLU A 76 7.53 -17.54 -0.86
C GLU A 76 8.21 -17.22 0.45
N PHE A 77 7.56 -17.62 1.54
CA PHE A 77 8.03 -17.47 2.90
C PHE A 77 8.60 -18.79 3.38
N THR A 78 9.82 -18.76 3.91
CA THR A 78 10.48 -19.93 4.49
C THR A 78 11.17 -19.57 5.80
N ASN A 79 11.47 -20.58 6.62
CA ASN A 79 12.09 -20.42 7.94
C ASN A 79 11.35 -19.41 8.82
N CYS A 80 10.02 -19.37 8.71
CA CYS A 80 9.20 -18.48 9.50
C CYS A 80 9.23 -18.87 10.98
N SER A 81 9.57 -17.92 11.85
CA SER A 81 9.56 -18.10 13.29
C SER A 81 8.25 -17.57 13.89
N GLY A 82 7.62 -18.38 14.74
CA GLY A 82 6.38 -18.11 15.49
C GLY A 82 5.07 -18.32 14.72
N LYS A 83 3.95 -18.29 15.45
CA LYS A 83 2.62 -18.70 14.98
C LYS A 83 1.74 -17.47 14.71
N VAL A 84 1.94 -16.85 13.56
CA VAL A 84 1.19 -15.66 13.13
C VAL A 84 0.80 -15.76 11.66
N ASN A 85 0.06 -14.78 11.17
CA ASN A 85 -0.18 -14.60 9.75
C ASN A 85 0.83 -13.62 9.14
N ALA A 86 1.01 -13.70 7.82
CA ALA A 86 1.80 -12.75 7.05
C ALA A 86 1.02 -12.24 5.83
N LYS A 87 1.34 -11.03 5.38
CA LYS A 87 0.90 -10.47 4.10
C LYS A 87 1.99 -9.57 3.52
N ILE A 88 1.90 -9.29 2.24
CA ILE A 88 2.79 -8.35 1.54
C ILE A 88 2.10 -7.01 1.45
N LEU A 89 2.77 -5.96 1.92
CA LEU A 89 2.40 -4.57 1.65
C LEU A 89 3.28 -4.06 0.51
N PHE A 90 2.69 -3.74 -0.63
CA PHE A 90 3.43 -3.08 -1.70
C PHE A 90 3.54 -1.57 -1.45
N ALA A 91 4.75 -1.04 -1.51
CA ALA A 91 5.02 0.39 -1.49
C ALA A 91 5.47 0.79 -2.90
N GLY A 92 4.52 1.26 -3.71
CA GLY A 92 4.82 1.73 -5.05
C GLY A 92 5.62 3.05 -5.00
N GLN A 93 6.66 3.16 -5.82
CA GLN A 93 7.41 4.42 -5.97
C GLN A 93 7.02 5.20 -7.23
N TYR A 94 6.66 4.50 -8.31
CA TYR A 94 6.30 5.10 -9.59
C TYR A 94 5.05 4.43 -10.15
N PHE A 95 3.87 5.01 -9.88
CA PHE A 95 2.58 4.52 -10.34
C PHE A 95 1.71 5.64 -10.92
N ASN A 96 0.70 5.27 -11.71
CA ASN A 96 -0.28 6.20 -12.26
C ASN A 96 -1.49 6.39 -11.33
N PHE A 97 -2.39 7.32 -11.66
CA PHE A 97 -3.57 7.63 -10.84
C PHE A 97 -4.52 6.44 -10.65
N ALA A 98 -4.53 5.50 -11.61
CA ALA A 98 -5.32 4.28 -11.53
C ALA A 98 -4.63 3.16 -10.71
N GLY A 99 -3.45 3.45 -10.13
CA GLY A 99 -2.76 2.54 -9.23
C GLY A 99 -1.97 1.43 -9.92
N ARG A 100 -1.53 1.62 -11.17
CA ARG A 100 -0.65 0.70 -11.91
C ARG A 100 0.78 1.23 -11.95
N LEU A 101 1.78 0.35 -11.99
CA LEU A 101 3.19 0.75 -12.04
C LEU A 101 3.53 1.38 -13.40
N LEU A 102 4.20 2.52 -13.39
CA LEU A 102 4.62 3.22 -14.61
C LEU A 102 5.79 2.50 -15.27
N ASN A 103 5.77 2.46 -16.61
CA ASN A 103 6.93 2.07 -17.38
C ASN A 103 7.98 3.20 -17.40
N THR A 104 9.21 2.89 -17.02
CA THR A 104 10.39 3.77 -17.14
C THR A 104 11.33 3.36 -18.28
N GLY A 105 11.01 2.29 -19.00
CA GLY A 105 11.69 1.88 -20.22
C GLY A 105 11.31 2.73 -21.44
N THR A 106 11.68 2.27 -22.64
CA THR A 106 11.48 3.03 -23.87
C THR A 106 10.09 2.84 -24.49
N ALA A 107 9.38 1.74 -24.19
CA ALA A 107 8.01 1.53 -24.65
C ALA A 107 7.08 2.62 -24.12
N LYS A 108 6.06 2.98 -24.90
CA LYS A 108 5.12 4.05 -24.56
C LYS A 108 3.71 3.52 -24.38
N ASN A 109 2.90 4.29 -23.65
CA ASN A 109 1.46 4.08 -23.51
C ASN A 109 1.05 2.79 -22.79
N LEU A 110 1.92 2.25 -21.94
CA LEU A 110 1.60 1.09 -21.11
C LEU A 110 2.02 1.29 -19.66
N SER A 111 1.40 0.51 -18.79
CA SER A 111 1.76 0.32 -17.38
C SER A 111 1.78 -1.17 -17.03
N ILE A 112 2.26 -1.49 -15.83
CA ILE A 112 2.21 -2.86 -15.29
C ILE A 112 1.12 -2.94 -14.24
N GLN A 113 0.18 -3.86 -14.44
CA GLN A 113 -0.82 -4.23 -13.46
C GLN A 113 -0.36 -5.49 -12.72
N VAL A 114 -0.49 -5.49 -11.40
CA VAL A 114 -0.22 -6.67 -10.56
C VAL A 114 -1.53 -7.11 -9.93
N THR A 115 -1.81 -8.41 -9.98
CA THR A 115 -2.99 -9.03 -9.39
C THR A 115 -2.54 -10.07 -8.37
N ASP A 116 -3.16 -10.05 -7.19
CA ASP A 116 -3.08 -11.14 -6.21
C ASP A 116 -3.98 -12.28 -6.66
N SER A 117 -3.41 -13.47 -6.84
CA SER A 117 -4.13 -14.62 -7.40
C SER A 117 -4.98 -15.35 -6.37
N LEU A 118 -4.75 -15.14 -5.07
CA LEU A 118 -5.57 -15.74 -4.01
C LEU A 118 -6.93 -15.05 -3.92
N SER A 119 -6.93 -13.71 -3.99
CA SER A 119 -8.15 -12.89 -3.92
C SER A 119 -8.71 -12.49 -5.29
N ASN A 120 -7.96 -12.72 -6.37
CA ASN A 120 -8.22 -12.17 -7.71
C ASN A 120 -8.34 -10.63 -7.73
N SER A 121 -7.74 -9.95 -6.75
CA SER A 121 -7.80 -8.49 -6.61
C SER A 121 -6.60 -7.83 -7.25
N ILE A 122 -6.81 -6.68 -7.90
CA ILE A 122 -5.73 -5.85 -8.43
C ILE A 122 -5.06 -5.12 -7.26
N ILE A 123 -3.74 -5.23 -7.18
CA ILE A 123 -2.92 -4.41 -6.29
C ILE A 123 -2.94 -2.97 -6.82
N ASN A 124 -3.48 -2.06 -6.02
CA ASN A 124 -3.55 -0.64 -6.36
C ASN A 124 -2.46 0.12 -5.61
N PHE A 125 -1.39 0.45 -6.33
CA PHE A 125 -0.22 1.15 -5.75
C PHE A 125 -0.51 2.58 -5.28
N ASN A 126 -1.66 3.17 -5.67
CA ASN A 126 -2.10 4.52 -5.28
C ASN A 126 -3.08 4.52 -4.09
N ASN A 127 -3.46 3.34 -3.55
CA ASN A 127 -4.42 3.26 -2.46
C ASN A 127 -3.87 2.43 -1.29
N PRO A 128 -3.55 3.04 -0.14
CA PRO A 128 -2.96 2.32 1.01
C PRO A 128 -3.86 1.20 1.56
N ASN A 129 -5.16 1.22 1.27
CA ASN A 129 -6.09 0.17 1.68
C ASN A 129 -6.15 -1.01 0.70
N ASN A 130 -5.51 -0.90 -0.48
CA ASN A 130 -5.54 -1.93 -1.52
C ASN A 130 -4.14 -2.16 -2.14
N THR A 131 -3.09 -1.82 -1.38
CA THR A 131 -1.70 -2.18 -1.65
C THR A 131 -1.29 -3.50 -1.00
N MET A 132 -2.15 -4.09 -0.18
CA MET A 132 -1.86 -5.32 0.55
C MET A 132 -2.31 -6.54 -0.24
N SER A 133 -1.53 -7.62 -0.16
CA SER A 133 -1.93 -8.94 -0.64
C SER A 133 -2.91 -9.61 0.33
N SER A 134 -3.44 -10.75 -0.11
CA SER A 134 -4.06 -11.73 0.77
C SER A 134 -3.12 -12.11 1.90
N GLN A 135 -3.74 -12.41 3.03
CA GLN A 135 -3.09 -12.91 4.21
C GLN A 135 -2.90 -14.43 4.11
N VAL A 136 -1.75 -14.92 4.57
CA VAL A 136 -1.42 -16.34 4.63
C VAL A 136 -0.99 -16.75 6.03
N ASP A 137 -1.33 -17.97 6.41
CA ASP A 137 -0.86 -18.59 7.65
C ASP A 137 0.58 -19.07 7.46
N ILE A 138 1.49 -18.60 8.32
CA ILE A 138 2.90 -19.02 8.34
C ILE A 138 3.25 -19.92 9.54
N SER A 139 2.25 -20.37 10.29
CA SER A 139 2.43 -21.19 11.51
C SER A 139 3.15 -22.52 11.26
N SER A 140 3.12 -23.03 10.03
CA SER A 140 3.86 -24.23 9.59
C SER A 140 5.35 -23.97 9.29
N GLY A 141 5.79 -22.71 9.33
CA GLY A 141 7.15 -22.30 8.96
C GLY A 141 7.30 -21.88 7.49
N THR A 142 6.27 -22.06 6.67
CA THR A 142 6.26 -21.73 5.24
C THR A 142 4.92 -21.21 4.76
N ALA A 143 4.91 -20.35 3.75
CA ALA A 143 3.71 -19.97 3.00
C ALA A 143 4.06 -19.46 1.60
N THR A 144 3.06 -19.32 0.73
CA THR A 144 3.23 -18.80 -0.63
C THR A 144 2.10 -17.85 -0.98
N ILE A 145 2.43 -16.70 -1.55
CA ILE A 145 1.46 -15.76 -2.12
C ILE A 145 1.70 -15.65 -3.63
N PRO A 146 0.81 -16.20 -4.47
CA PRO A 146 0.88 -16.09 -5.92
C PRO A 146 0.32 -14.77 -6.44
N PHE A 147 1.02 -14.20 -7.42
CA PHE A 147 0.65 -12.98 -8.14
C PHE A 147 0.74 -13.19 -9.65
N VAL A 148 0.12 -12.28 -10.40
CA VAL A 148 0.31 -12.17 -11.85
C VAL A 148 0.61 -10.73 -12.21
N ALA A 149 1.72 -10.49 -12.90
CA ALA A 149 2.02 -9.22 -13.55
C ALA A 149 1.53 -9.25 -15.00
N LYS A 150 0.96 -8.14 -15.48
CA LYS A 150 0.45 -7.99 -16.85
C LYS A 150 0.81 -6.62 -17.40
N TYR A 151 1.08 -6.56 -18.71
CA TYR A 151 1.08 -5.29 -19.41
C TYR A 151 -0.35 -4.78 -19.55
N TYR A 152 -0.55 -3.48 -19.36
CA TYR A 152 -1.84 -2.81 -19.52
C TYR A 152 -1.70 -1.63 -20.49
N ALA A 153 -2.52 -1.59 -21.54
CA ALA A 153 -2.53 -0.49 -22.50
C ALA A 153 -3.25 0.74 -21.93
N GLU A 154 -2.53 1.84 -21.70
CA GLU A 154 -3.12 3.14 -21.36
C GLU A 154 -3.66 3.84 -22.61
N SER A 155 -2.96 3.65 -23.73
CA SER A 155 -3.39 3.98 -25.09
C SER A 155 -2.67 3.03 -26.06
N PRO A 156 -2.88 3.11 -27.39
CA PRO A 156 -2.18 2.22 -28.33
C PRO A 156 -0.66 2.22 -28.08
N VAL A 157 -0.13 1.04 -27.76
CA VAL A 157 1.26 0.87 -27.30
C VAL A 157 2.26 1.07 -28.43
N THR A 158 3.39 1.69 -28.12
CA THR A 158 4.58 1.74 -28.98
C THR A 158 5.68 0.88 -28.38
N ALA A 159 6.36 0.08 -29.20
CA ALA A 159 7.40 -0.85 -28.78
C ALA A 159 8.59 -0.14 -28.15
N GLY A 160 9.26 -0.94 -27.33
CA GLY A 160 10.46 -0.56 -26.63
C GLY A 160 10.65 -1.48 -25.43
N THR A 161 11.57 -1.10 -24.56
CA THR A 161 11.81 -1.83 -23.32
C THR A 161 10.75 -1.47 -22.28
N VAL A 162 10.48 -2.42 -21.39
CA VAL A 162 9.63 -2.19 -20.22
C VAL A 162 10.46 -2.39 -18.97
N LEU A 163 10.43 -1.37 -18.10
CA LEU A 163 11.05 -1.38 -16.78
C LEU A 163 10.04 -0.79 -15.81
N ALA A 164 9.80 -1.49 -14.69
CA ALA A 164 8.94 -1.02 -13.62
C ALA A 164 9.49 -1.56 -12.30
N SER A 165 9.30 -0.83 -11.21
CA SER A 165 9.75 -1.24 -9.89
C SER A 165 8.76 -0.85 -8.82
N THR A 166 8.71 -1.65 -7.76
CA THR A 166 7.99 -1.38 -6.52
C THR A 166 8.83 -1.89 -5.37
N ASN A 167 8.71 -1.24 -4.22
CA ASN A 167 9.16 -1.83 -2.98
C ASN A 167 8.03 -2.71 -2.41
N TYR A 168 8.39 -3.62 -1.54
CA TYR A 168 7.42 -4.36 -0.74
C TYR A 168 7.96 -4.58 0.67
N GLU A 169 7.02 -4.74 1.60
CA GLU A 169 7.29 -5.02 3.00
C GLU A 169 6.49 -6.26 3.41
N VAL A 170 7.07 -7.06 4.30
CA VAL A 170 6.36 -8.17 4.93
C VAL A 170 5.71 -7.65 6.21
N VAL A 171 4.40 -7.77 6.28
CA VAL A 171 3.62 -7.42 7.46
C VAL A 171 3.29 -8.70 8.21
N TYR A 172 3.72 -8.79 9.47
CA TYR A 172 3.43 -9.89 10.38
C TYR A 172 2.30 -9.51 11.34
N GLU A 173 1.30 -10.38 11.50
CA GLU A 173 0.13 -10.14 12.35
C GLU A 173 -0.02 -11.11 13.50
#